data_AF-A0A4Q7INY8-F1
#
_entry.id   AF-A0A4Q7INY8-F1
#
_cell.length_a   1.000
_cell.length_b   1.000
_cell.length_c   1.000
_cell.angle_alpha   90.00
_cell.angle_beta   90.00
_cell.angle_gamma   90.00
#
_symmetry.space_group_name_H-M   'P 1'
#
loop_
_entity.id
_entity.type
_entity.pdbx_description
1 polymer ?
#
loop_
_entity_poly.entity_id
_entity_poly.type
_entity_poly.pdbx_seq_one_letter_code
_entity_poly.pdbx_strand_id
1 'polypeptide(L)'
;MSELRFETRSLQLLMAITFFVTTHLLWQHANDGVVSHHLLYSTALPEISNWWSMIVLPALTWFVSVNLKSRVVCSQLDKSKVINKVRAVKLAFLVMLLLAALQSISFVIHGLDVLLMCTVMLLVAGLILPIYRAECVLAYVVGNFLVFGAVTPFVIITAIALVSYLSNLVFKPILMNVLNLKAVA
;
A
#
# COMPACT_ATOMS: atom_id res chain seq x y z
N MET A 1 -20.81 -5.33 -9.94
CA MET A 1 -19.99 -6.55 -10.14
C MET A 1 -20.65 -7.65 -9.32
N SER A 2 -20.81 -8.88 -9.82
CA SER A 2 -21.34 -9.98 -8.98
C SER A 2 -20.27 -10.47 -8.01
N GLU A 3 -20.67 -11.03 -6.86
CA GLU A 3 -19.76 -11.54 -5.83
C GLU A 3 -18.75 -12.55 -6.39
N LEU A 4 -19.24 -13.54 -7.15
CA LEU A 4 -18.40 -14.52 -7.85
C LEU A 4 -17.31 -13.87 -8.71
N ARG A 5 -17.67 -12.82 -9.48
CA ARG A 5 -16.69 -12.10 -10.31
C ARG A 5 -15.65 -11.36 -9.48
N PHE A 6 -16.01 -10.84 -8.31
CA PHE A 6 -15.05 -10.22 -7.40
C PHE A 6 -14.08 -11.26 -6.84
N GLU A 7 -14.58 -12.40 -6.39
CA GLU A 7 -13.76 -13.49 -5.85
C GLU A 7 -12.78 -14.04 -6.88
N THR A 8 -13.24 -14.28 -8.12
CA THR A 8 -12.35 -14.71 -9.20
C THR A 8 -11.23 -13.69 -9.45
N ARG A 9 -11.54 -12.38 -9.46
CA ARG A 9 -10.54 -11.33 -9.66
C ARG A 9 -9.56 -11.19 -8.50
N SER A 10 -10.04 -11.36 -7.26
CA SER A 10 -9.21 -11.38 -6.06
C SER A 10 -8.24 -12.56 -6.08
N LEU A 11 -8.73 -13.76 -6.42
CA LEU A 11 -7.89 -14.95 -6.57
C LEU A 11 -6.86 -14.79 -7.69
N GLN A 12 -7.25 -14.21 -8.83
CA GLN A 12 -6.31 -13.90 -9.92
C GLN A 12 -5.19 -12.96 -9.46
N LEU A 13 -5.52 -11.92 -8.69
CA LEU A 13 -4.53 -10.99 -8.15
C LEU A 13 -3.60 -11.68 -7.14
N LEU A 14 -4.16 -12.51 -6.24
CA LEU A 14 -3.39 -13.28 -5.27
C LEU A 14 -2.41 -14.23 -5.95
N MET A 15 -2.87 -14.99 -6.95
CA MET A 15 -2.03 -15.89 -7.73
C MET A 15 -0.94 -15.12 -8.48
N ALA A 16 -1.28 -14.00 -9.11
CA ALA A 16 -0.32 -13.18 -9.85
C ALA A 16 0.78 -12.61 -8.92
N ILE A 17 0.41 -12.07 -7.76
CA ILE A 17 1.38 -11.54 -6.80
C ILE A 17 2.24 -12.65 -6.21
N THR A 18 1.64 -13.79 -5.86
CA THR A 18 2.38 -14.94 -5.33
C THR A 18 3.39 -15.44 -6.35
N PHE A 19 2.95 -15.66 -7.60
CA PHE A 19 3.82 -16.09 -8.70
C PHE A 19 4.96 -15.11 -8.97
N PHE A 20 4.67 -13.80 -8.96
CA PHE A 20 5.66 -12.76 -9.14
C PHE A 20 6.74 -12.80 -8.05
N VAL A 21 6.33 -12.88 -6.79
CA VAL A 21 7.25 -12.94 -5.63
C VAL A 21 8.07 -14.22 -5.65
N THR A 22 7.44 -15.38 -5.90
CA THR A 22 8.17 -16.65 -5.94
C THR A 22 9.19 -16.66 -7.07
N THR A 23 8.83 -16.16 -8.25
CA THR A 23 9.76 -16.10 -9.39
C THR A 23 10.95 -15.20 -9.08
N HIS A 24 10.71 -14.04 -8.45
CA HIS A 24 11.78 -13.13 -8.06
C HIS A 24 12.72 -13.74 -6.99
N LEU A 25 12.16 -14.39 -5.97
CA LEU A 25 12.98 -15.00 -4.91
C LEU A 25 13.75 -16.24 -5.39
N LEU A 26 13.15 -17.05 -6.27
CA LEU A 26 13.86 -18.16 -6.91
C LEU A 26 15.01 -17.65 -7.79
N TRP A 27 14.80 -16.55 -8.51
CA TRP A 27 15.86 -15.89 -9.26
C TRP A 27 16.98 -15.41 -8.34
N GLN A 28 16.67 -14.74 -7.22
CA GLN A 28 17.68 -14.34 -6.23
C GLN A 28 18.44 -15.55 -5.68
N HIS A 29 17.72 -16.59 -5.28
CA HIS A 29 18.30 -17.82 -4.74
C HIS A 29 19.27 -18.49 -5.72
N ALA A 30 18.96 -18.47 -7.02
CA ALA A 30 19.78 -19.08 -8.06
C ALA A 30 21.03 -18.27 -8.45
N ASN A 31 21.02 -16.95 -8.28
CA ASN A 31 22.12 -16.08 -8.76
C ASN A 31 23.10 -15.69 -7.64
N ASP A 32 22.63 -15.33 -6.45
CA ASP A 32 23.52 -14.82 -5.37
C ASP A 32 23.00 -15.12 -3.95
N GLY A 33 21.94 -15.93 -3.83
CA GLY A 33 21.22 -16.13 -2.57
C GLY A 33 20.16 -15.04 -2.33
N VAL A 34 19.27 -15.30 -1.35
CA VAL A 34 18.19 -14.36 -1.03
C VAL A 34 18.72 -13.24 -0.15
N VAL A 35 18.63 -12.02 -0.66
CA VAL A 35 19.13 -10.81 0.01
C VAL A 35 18.41 -10.60 1.33
N SER A 36 19.17 -10.16 2.32
CA SER A 36 18.67 -9.71 3.61
C SER A 36 19.05 -8.23 3.78
N HIS A 37 18.11 -7.43 4.27
CA HIS A 37 18.28 -5.98 4.40
C HIS A 37 18.20 -5.60 5.87
N HIS A 38 19.13 -4.77 6.33
CA HIS A 38 18.97 -4.07 7.59
C HIS A 38 17.75 -3.16 7.54
N LEU A 39 16.88 -3.29 8.53
CA LEU A 39 15.69 -2.45 8.63
C LEU A 39 16.10 -0.96 8.64
N LEU A 40 15.42 -0.13 7.85
CA LEU A 40 15.69 1.32 7.73
C LEU A 40 17.14 1.69 7.37
N TYR A 41 17.89 0.82 6.69
CA TYR A 41 19.30 1.04 6.33
C TYR A 41 20.22 1.32 7.53
N SER A 42 19.84 0.84 8.73
CA SER A 42 20.65 0.99 9.94
C SER A 42 21.21 -0.35 10.39
N THR A 43 22.53 -0.45 10.49
CA THR A 43 23.22 -1.66 11.00
C THR A 43 22.91 -1.96 12.46
N ALA A 44 22.34 -1.00 13.20
CA ALA A 44 21.85 -1.20 14.57
C ALA A 44 20.52 -1.96 14.65
N LEU A 45 19.81 -2.10 13.53
CA LEU A 45 18.51 -2.78 13.45
C LEU A 45 18.65 -4.17 12.83
N PRO A 46 17.73 -5.10 13.18
CA PRO A 46 17.80 -6.48 12.71
C PRO A 46 17.76 -6.54 11.17
N GLU A 47 18.52 -7.49 10.64
CA GLU A 47 18.50 -7.84 9.24
C GLU A 47 17.27 -8.70 8.95
N ILE A 48 16.53 -8.37 7.89
CA ILE A 48 15.31 -9.06 7.51
C ILE A 48 15.50 -9.64 6.11
N SER A 49 15.34 -10.96 6.01
CA SER A 49 15.44 -11.67 4.74
C SER A 49 14.22 -11.41 3.84
N ASN A 50 14.48 -11.28 2.54
CA ASN A 50 13.44 -11.13 1.53
C ASN A 50 12.49 -12.33 1.43
N TRP A 51 12.84 -13.49 2.01
CA TRP A 51 11.95 -14.64 2.15
C TRP A 51 10.60 -14.30 2.79
N TRP A 52 10.58 -13.33 3.72
CA TRP A 52 9.33 -12.86 4.34
C TRP A 52 8.32 -12.34 3.33
N SER A 53 8.76 -11.92 2.14
CA SER A 53 7.89 -11.48 1.06
C SER A 53 6.93 -12.57 0.56
N MET A 54 7.30 -13.86 0.66
CA MET A 54 6.41 -14.98 0.34
C MET A 54 5.17 -15.03 1.23
N ILE A 55 5.26 -14.49 2.44
CA ILE A 55 4.15 -14.46 3.39
C ILE A 55 3.46 -13.10 3.32
N VAL A 56 4.25 -12.00 3.41
CA VAL A 56 3.74 -10.64 3.52
C VAL A 56 2.88 -10.25 2.32
N LEU A 57 3.35 -10.48 1.09
CA LEU A 57 2.63 -10.01 -0.10
C LEU A 57 1.33 -10.80 -0.37
N PRO A 58 1.30 -12.14 -0.29
CA PRO A 58 0.06 -12.88 -0.39
C PRO A 58 -0.93 -12.57 0.75
N ALA A 59 -0.45 -12.49 2.00
CA ALA A 59 -1.31 -12.15 3.14
C ALA A 59 -1.91 -10.74 3.00
N LEU A 60 -1.11 -9.75 2.57
CA LEU A 60 -1.58 -8.38 2.35
C LEU A 60 -2.59 -8.33 1.20
N THR A 61 -2.34 -9.06 0.10
CA THR A 61 -3.26 -9.15 -1.04
C THR A 61 -4.61 -9.74 -0.65
N TRP A 62 -4.58 -10.80 0.16
CA TRP A 62 -5.78 -11.40 0.74
C TRP A 62 -6.52 -10.41 1.64
N PHE A 63 -5.83 -9.79 2.57
CA PHE A 63 -6.41 -8.80 3.50
C PHE A 63 -7.10 -7.65 2.74
N VAL A 64 -6.43 -7.09 1.73
CA VAL A 64 -6.98 -6.03 0.89
C VAL A 64 -8.24 -6.51 0.17
N SER A 65 -8.23 -7.71 -0.37
CA SER A 65 -9.39 -8.29 -1.06
C SER A 65 -10.62 -8.42 -0.16
N VAL A 66 -10.44 -8.92 1.07
CA VAL A 66 -11.53 -9.03 2.05
C VAL A 66 -12.09 -7.66 2.42
N ASN A 67 -11.21 -6.68 2.66
CA ASN A 67 -11.61 -5.30 2.99
C ASN A 67 -12.36 -4.63 1.84
N LEU A 68 -11.92 -4.83 0.59
CA LEU A 68 -12.59 -4.28 -0.60
C LEU A 68 -13.96 -4.93 -0.82
N LYS A 69 -14.10 -6.24 -0.59
CA LYS A 69 -15.40 -6.95 -0.71
C LYS A 69 -16.44 -6.30 0.19
N SER A 70 -16.09 -6.10 1.47
CA SER A 70 -16.97 -5.46 2.45
C SER A 70 -17.35 -4.02 2.05
N ARG A 71 -16.40 -3.22 1.56
CA ARG A 71 -16.62 -1.79 1.25
C ARG A 71 -17.36 -1.51 -0.07
N VAL A 72 -17.26 -2.40 -1.04
CA VAL A 72 -17.71 -2.16 -2.43
C VAL A 72 -18.85 -3.07 -2.84
N VAL A 73 -18.83 -4.34 -2.41
CA VAL A 73 -19.78 -5.36 -2.87
C VAL A 73 -20.92 -5.53 -1.87
N CYS A 74 -20.61 -5.60 -0.57
CA CYS A 74 -21.63 -5.73 0.48
C CYS A 74 -22.35 -4.41 0.81
N SER A 75 -21.90 -3.28 0.25
CA SER A 75 -22.62 -2.01 0.39
C SER A 75 -23.88 -2.02 -0.49
N GLN A 76 -25.05 -1.75 0.09
CA GLN A 76 -26.36 -1.62 -0.60
C GLN A 76 -26.43 -0.36 -1.51
N LEU A 77 -25.42 -0.15 -2.34
CA LEU A 77 -25.30 1.02 -3.19
C LEU A 77 -25.86 0.75 -4.59
N ASP A 78 -26.40 1.81 -5.20
CA ASP A 78 -26.78 1.82 -6.61
C ASP A 78 -25.63 1.36 -7.51
N LYS A 79 -25.97 0.70 -8.62
CA LYS A 79 -24.98 0.16 -9.59
C LYS A 79 -23.98 1.22 -10.06
N SER A 80 -24.42 2.47 -10.27
CA SER A 80 -23.56 3.58 -10.69
C SER A 80 -22.52 3.97 -9.63
N LYS A 81 -22.93 4.01 -8.35
CA LYS A 81 -22.04 4.30 -7.22
C LYS A 81 -20.99 3.20 -7.02
N VAL A 82 -21.36 1.94 -7.24
CA VAL A 82 -20.43 0.80 -7.20
C VAL A 82 -19.34 0.94 -8.29
N ILE A 83 -19.73 1.30 -9.52
CA ILE A 83 -18.77 1.50 -10.62
C ILE A 83 -17.76 2.61 -10.28
N ASN A 84 -18.25 3.76 -9.78
CA ASN A 84 -17.39 4.88 -9.40
C ASN A 84 -16.42 4.49 -8.26
N LYS A 85 -16.89 3.75 -7.25
CA LYS A 85 -16.02 3.24 -6.19
C LYS A 85 -14.94 2.30 -6.72
N VAL A 86 -15.29 1.35 -7.57
CA VAL A 86 -14.30 0.43 -8.19
C VAL A 86 -13.27 1.21 -9.00
N ARG A 87 -13.70 2.23 -9.76
CA ARG A 87 -12.80 3.09 -10.52
C ARG A 87 -11.83 3.86 -9.61
N ALA A 88 -12.34 4.42 -8.51
CA ALA A 88 -11.53 5.14 -7.53
C ALA A 88 -10.49 4.24 -6.86
N VAL A 89 -10.87 3.00 -6.49
CA VAL A 89 -9.95 2.01 -5.92
C VAL A 89 -8.83 1.67 -6.90
N LYS A 90 -9.16 1.40 -8.17
CA LYS A 90 -8.16 1.11 -9.21
C LYS A 90 -7.22 2.30 -9.44
N LEU A 91 -7.76 3.52 -9.51
CA LEU A 91 -6.97 4.72 -9.70
C LEU A 91 -6.02 4.95 -8.53
N ALA A 92 -6.51 4.81 -7.29
CA ALA A 92 -5.68 4.95 -6.09
C ALA A 92 -4.55 3.91 -6.06
N PHE A 93 -4.86 2.64 -6.36
CA PHE A 93 -3.87 1.58 -6.48
C PHE A 93 -2.81 1.92 -7.54
N LEU A 94 -3.21 2.31 -8.75
CA LEU A 94 -2.27 2.61 -9.84
C LEU A 94 -1.38 3.83 -9.53
N VAL A 95 -1.95 4.90 -8.99
CA VAL A 95 -1.17 6.09 -8.61
C VAL A 95 -0.15 5.76 -7.54
N MET A 96 -0.55 5.03 -6.49
CA MET A 96 0.37 4.63 -5.43
C MET A 96 1.44 3.66 -5.91
N LEU A 97 1.10 2.75 -6.83
CA LEU A 97 2.06 1.82 -7.42
C LEU A 97 3.12 2.55 -8.24
N LEU A 98 2.70 3.53 -9.06
CA LEU A 98 3.60 4.36 -9.85
C LEU A 98 4.49 5.23 -8.95
N LEU A 99 3.93 5.85 -7.91
CA LEU A 99 4.71 6.62 -6.94
C LEU A 99 5.76 5.76 -6.23
N ALA A 100 5.41 4.56 -5.81
CA ALA A 100 6.33 3.62 -5.18
C ALA A 100 7.43 3.15 -6.15
N ALA A 101 7.08 2.82 -7.38
CA ALA A 101 8.06 2.45 -8.40
C ALA A 101 9.03 3.61 -8.71
N LEU A 102 8.51 4.83 -8.84
CA LEU A 102 9.34 6.03 -9.02
C LEU A 102 10.25 6.25 -7.82
N GLN A 103 9.75 6.09 -6.60
CA GLN A 103 10.54 6.19 -5.37
C GLN A 103 11.68 5.16 -5.34
N SER A 104 11.42 3.92 -5.74
CA SER A 104 12.43 2.87 -5.91
C SER A 104 13.49 3.23 -6.96
N ILE A 105 13.08 3.71 -8.12
CA ILE A 105 14.00 4.14 -9.19
C ILE A 105 14.86 5.32 -8.71
N SER A 106 14.25 6.32 -8.06
CA SER A 106 14.96 7.48 -7.53
C SER A 106 15.97 7.09 -6.45
N PHE A 107 15.67 6.11 -5.60
CA PHE A 107 16.63 5.58 -4.64
C PHE A 107 17.84 4.93 -5.34
N VAL A 108 17.61 4.13 -6.39
CA VAL A 108 18.71 3.48 -7.11
C VAL A 108 19.64 4.52 -7.77
N ILE A 109 19.10 5.64 -8.25
CA ILE A 109 19.88 6.69 -8.94
C ILE A 109 20.53 7.66 -7.94
N HIS A 110 19.83 8.05 -6.89
CA HIS A 110 20.21 9.18 -6.02
C HIS A 110 20.44 8.79 -4.55
N GLY A 111 20.21 7.54 -4.17
CA GLY A 111 20.48 7.04 -2.82
C GLY A 111 19.42 7.40 -1.77
N LEU A 112 19.84 7.29 -0.50
CA LEU A 112 18.97 7.33 0.68
C LEU A 112 18.31 8.71 0.90
N ASP A 113 18.99 9.81 0.59
CA ASP A 113 18.47 11.16 0.84
C ASP A 113 17.18 11.41 0.05
N VAL A 114 17.15 11.04 -1.23
CA VAL A 114 15.96 11.20 -2.08
C VAL A 114 14.85 10.25 -1.65
N LEU A 115 15.18 9.03 -1.22
CA LEU A 115 14.20 8.09 -0.65
C LEU A 115 13.49 8.69 0.57
N LEU A 116 14.26 9.30 1.49
CA LEU A 116 13.72 9.94 2.69
C LEU A 116 12.86 11.16 2.33
N MET A 117 13.30 12.00 1.39
CA MET A 117 12.50 13.13 0.90
C MET A 117 11.16 12.66 0.30
N CYS A 118 11.17 11.66 -0.58
CA CYS A 118 9.95 11.07 -1.15
C CYS A 118 9.02 10.50 -0.06
N THR A 119 9.59 9.84 0.93
CA THR A 119 8.83 9.26 2.06
C THR A 119 8.19 10.34 2.92
N VAL A 120 8.91 11.43 3.21
CA VAL A 120 8.36 12.58 3.95
C VAL A 120 7.27 13.27 3.14
N MET A 121 7.45 13.46 1.83
CA MET A 121 6.40 14.00 0.96
C MET A 121 5.13 13.13 0.99
N LEU A 122 5.30 11.80 0.98
CA LEU A 122 4.18 10.86 1.09
C LEU A 122 3.48 10.95 2.45
N LEU A 123 4.24 11.12 3.54
CA LEU A 123 3.70 11.34 4.89
C LEU A 123 2.85 12.62 4.95
N VAL A 124 3.36 13.73 4.41
CA VAL A 124 2.65 15.01 4.34
C VAL A 124 1.39 14.87 3.48
N ALA A 125 1.49 14.21 2.32
CA ALA A 125 0.33 13.91 1.48
C ALA A 125 -0.72 13.07 2.24
N GLY A 126 -0.29 12.17 3.13
CA GLY A 126 -1.15 11.36 3.99
C GLY A 126 -2.05 12.16 4.94
N LEU A 127 -1.65 13.38 5.30
CA LEU A 127 -2.50 14.28 6.11
C LEU A 127 -3.78 14.67 5.36
N ILE A 128 -3.71 14.74 4.03
CA ILE A 128 -4.82 15.22 3.19
C ILE A 128 -5.48 14.07 2.42
N LEU A 129 -4.70 13.10 1.95
CA LEU A 129 -5.16 12.00 1.14
C LEU A 129 -5.39 10.76 2.00
N PRO A 130 -6.39 9.90 1.68
CA PRO A 130 -6.68 8.69 2.43
C PRO A 130 -5.70 7.56 2.05
N ILE A 131 -4.42 7.74 2.36
CA ILE A 131 -3.34 6.74 2.12
C ILE A 131 -3.55 5.50 2.99
N TYR A 132 -4.26 5.62 4.11
CA TYR A 132 -4.64 4.50 4.99
C TYR A 132 -5.47 3.40 4.33
N ARG A 133 -5.97 3.63 3.11
CA ARG A 133 -6.75 2.61 2.38
C ARG A 133 -5.87 1.42 2.01
N ALA A 134 -6.39 0.22 2.24
CA ALA A 134 -5.66 -1.03 2.02
C ALA A 134 -5.09 -1.15 0.60
N GLU A 135 -5.82 -0.71 -0.43
CA GLU A 135 -5.34 -0.71 -1.82
C GLU A 135 -4.07 0.14 -2.02
N CYS A 136 -3.92 1.25 -1.29
CA CYS A 136 -2.73 2.11 -1.34
C CYS A 136 -1.52 1.44 -0.66
N VAL A 137 -1.76 0.78 0.47
CA VAL A 137 -0.75 0.01 1.21
C VAL A 137 -0.21 -1.13 0.35
N LEU A 138 -1.08 -1.93 -0.26
CA LEU A 138 -0.66 -3.01 -1.16
C LEU A 138 0.14 -2.48 -2.35
N ALA A 139 -0.36 -1.44 -3.02
CA ALA A 139 0.32 -0.83 -4.15
C ALA A 139 1.72 -0.33 -3.79
N TYR A 140 1.88 0.28 -2.62
CA TYR A 140 3.18 0.79 -2.16
C TYR A 140 4.18 -0.34 -1.88
N VAL A 141 3.74 -1.41 -1.23
CA VAL A 141 4.60 -2.57 -0.93
C VAL A 141 5.01 -3.28 -2.23
N VAL A 142 4.07 -3.51 -3.14
CA VAL A 142 4.35 -4.13 -4.44
C VAL A 142 5.30 -3.28 -5.27
N GLY A 143 5.11 -1.96 -5.31
CA GLY A 143 5.95 -1.06 -6.11
C GLY A 143 7.39 -0.94 -5.60
N ASN A 144 7.63 -1.19 -4.31
CA ASN A 144 8.94 -1.12 -3.68
C ASN A 144 9.63 -2.49 -3.48
N PHE A 145 8.90 -3.58 -3.70
CA PHE A 145 9.33 -4.94 -3.35
C PHE A 145 10.67 -5.34 -3.97
N LEU A 146 10.92 -4.98 -5.23
CA LEU A 146 12.13 -5.41 -5.96
C LEU A 146 13.42 -4.78 -5.41
N VAL A 147 13.32 -3.61 -4.77
CA VAL A 147 14.49 -2.86 -4.27
C VAL A 147 14.70 -3.06 -2.78
N PHE A 148 13.61 -3.12 -1.99
CA PHE A 148 13.68 -3.09 -0.53
C PHE A 148 13.11 -4.34 0.16
N GLY A 149 12.62 -5.32 -0.62
CA GLY A 149 11.80 -6.41 -0.11
C GLY A 149 10.41 -5.95 0.32
N ALA A 150 9.58 -6.86 0.84
CA ALA A 150 8.21 -6.51 1.25
C ALA A 150 8.12 -5.90 2.65
N VAL A 151 8.98 -6.30 3.59
CA VAL A 151 8.82 -5.97 5.02
C VAL A 151 9.10 -4.50 5.29
N THR A 152 10.21 -3.96 4.78
CA THR A 152 10.62 -2.56 4.97
C THR A 152 9.56 -1.57 4.48
N PRO A 153 9.11 -1.62 3.20
CA PRO A 153 8.07 -0.71 2.74
C PRO A 153 6.74 -0.94 3.45
N PHE A 154 6.44 -2.18 3.90
CA PHE A 154 5.23 -2.46 4.66
C PHE A 154 5.22 -1.74 6.03
N VAL A 155 6.34 -1.77 6.76
CA VAL A 155 6.46 -1.05 8.04
C VAL A 155 6.31 0.46 7.82
N ILE A 156 7.02 1.02 6.83
CA ILE A 156 6.99 2.46 6.52
C ILE A 156 5.57 2.91 6.14
N ILE A 157 4.93 2.24 5.18
CA ILE A 157 3.60 2.65 4.74
C ILE A 157 2.53 2.44 5.80
N THR A 158 2.69 1.46 6.69
CA THR A 158 1.76 1.25 7.81
C THR A 158 1.84 2.41 8.80
N ALA A 159 3.04 2.92 9.08
CA ALA A 159 3.20 4.13 9.90
C ALA A 159 2.54 5.35 9.23
N ILE A 160 2.76 5.56 7.93
CA ILE A 160 2.12 6.64 7.16
C ILE A 160 0.60 6.46 7.12
N ALA A 161 0.12 5.24 6.94
CA ALA A 161 -1.30 4.89 6.96
C ALA A 161 -1.95 5.22 8.29
N LEU A 162 -1.28 4.97 9.42
CA LEU A 162 -1.78 5.33 10.75
C LEU A 162 -1.95 6.85 10.88
N VAL A 163 -0.95 7.63 10.48
CA VAL A 163 -1.04 9.10 10.48
C VAL A 163 -2.16 9.59 9.56
N SER A 164 -2.27 9.00 8.37
CA SER A 164 -3.31 9.32 7.41
C SER A 164 -4.72 8.99 7.94
N TYR A 165 -4.87 7.86 8.63
CA TYR A 165 -6.11 7.44 9.28
C TYR A 165 -6.54 8.46 10.31
N LEU A 166 -5.65 8.82 11.24
CA LEU A 166 -5.92 9.81 12.29
C LEU A 166 -6.31 11.17 11.69
N SER A 167 -5.53 11.67 10.72
CA SER A 167 -5.81 12.95 10.05
C SER A 167 -7.19 12.99 9.39
N ASN A 168 -7.49 11.97 8.59
CA ASN A 168 -8.67 12.00 7.72
C ASN A 168 -9.97 11.59 8.42
N LEU A 169 -9.90 10.75 9.47
CA LEU A 169 -11.08 10.24 10.16
C LEU A 169 -11.35 10.88 11.51
N VAL A 170 -10.33 11.48 12.15
CA VAL A 170 -10.51 12.15 13.44
C VAL A 170 -10.48 13.66 13.24
N PHE A 171 -9.38 14.22 12.73
CA PHE A 171 -9.18 15.66 12.73
C PHE A 171 -10.09 16.42 11.75
N LYS A 172 -10.19 15.97 10.50
CA LYS A 172 -11.05 16.62 9.50
C LYS A 172 -12.53 16.74 9.90
N PRO A 173 -13.24 15.68 10.31
CA PRO A 173 -14.65 15.80 10.68
C PRO A 173 -14.85 16.67 11.92
N ILE A 174 -13.96 16.61 12.91
CA ILE A 174 -14.03 17.48 14.08
C ILE A 174 -13.88 18.95 13.69
N LEU A 175 -12.88 19.27 12.85
CA LEU A 175 -12.66 20.63 12.38
C LEU A 175 -13.87 21.17 11.60
N MET A 176 -14.45 20.36 10.72
CA MET A 176 -15.65 20.73 9.96
C MET A 176 -16.85 20.96 10.88
N ASN A 177 -17.04 20.15 11.92
CA ASN A 177 -18.12 20.35 12.89
C ASN A 177 -17.93 21.63 13.70
N VAL A 178 -16.71 21.92 14.17
CA VAL A 178 -16.42 23.16 14.92
C VAL A 178 -16.61 24.41 14.05
N LEU A 179 -16.16 24.36 12.79
CA LEU A 179 -16.34 25.47 11.85
C LEU A 179 -17.82 25.69 11.50
N ASN A 180 -18.59 24.61 11.29
CA ASN A 180 -20.03 24.72 11.06
C ASN A 180 -20.79 25.26 12.27
N LEU A 181 -20.41 24.89 13.50
CA LEU A 181 -21.00 25.45 14.72
C LEU A 181 -20.75 26.97 14.85
N LYS A 182 -19.56 27.43 14.43
CA LYS A 182 -19.25 28.88 14.38
C LYS A 182 -19.96 29.62 13.25
N ALA A 183 -20.43 28.95 12.20
CA ALA A 183 -21.17 29.57 11.11
C ALA A 183 -22.67 29.73 11.41
N VAL A 184 -23.17 29.04 12.43
CA VAL A 184 -24.60 29.07 12.85
C VAL A 184 -24.81 29.94 14.10
N ALA A 185 -23.74 30.30 14.82
CA ALA A 185 -23.74 31.22 15.96
C ALA A 185 -23.43 32.66 15.52
#